data_AF-A0A816HV43-F1
#
_entry.id   AF-A0A816HV43-F1
#
_cell.length_a   1.000
_cell.length_b   1.000
_cell.length_c   1.000
_cell.angle_alpha   90.00
_cell.angle_beta   90.00
_cell.angle_gamma   90.00
#
_symmetry.space_group_name_H-M   'P 1'
#
loop_
_entity.id
_entity.type
_entity.pdbx_description
1 polymer ?
#
loop_
_entity_poly.entity_id
_entity_poly.type
_entity_poly.pdbx_seq_one_letter_code
_entity_poly.pdbx_strand_id
1 'polypeptide(L)'
;HQFNEGGASQFLLDINRGWSRIGTDHVLQLLNKCRESAMLLTMPKLSALSLLDTLRESPTKTSISIESSPLPSVLQREGIYFLNESEAEQVLQRRLDFNTC
;
A
#
# COMPACT_ATOMS: atom_id res chain seq x y z
N HIS A 1 14.45 6.55 -1.34
CA HIS A 1 15.34 6.03 -0.27
C HIS A 1 15.00 4.56 -0.05
N GLN A 2 16.02 3.71 0.11
CA GLN A 2 15.83 2.34 0.61
C GLN A 2 15.74 2.41 2.15
N PHE A 3 14.80 1.68 2.73
CA PHE A 3 14.64 1.58 4.19
C PHE A 3 15.03 0.16 4.63
N ASN A 4 15.32 -0.03 5.92
CA ASN A 4 15.30 -1.35 6.57
C ASN A 4 14.04 -1.46 7.45
N GLU A 5 13.73 -2.63 8.03
CA GLU A 5 12.44 -2.83 8.75
C GLU A 5 12.22 -1.81 9.87
N GLY A 6 13.28 -1.46 10.61
CA GLY A 6 13.25 -0.40 11.62
C GLY A 6 13.02 0.99 11.03
N GLY A 7 13.68 1.31 9.91
CA GLY A 7 13.53 2.58 9.21
C GLY A 7 12.13 2.80 8.63
N ALA A 8 11.49 1.75 8.11
CA ALA A 8 10.11 1.81 7.63
C ALA A 8 9.12 2.06 8.79
N SER A 9 9.36 1.40 9.93
CA SER A 9 8.55 1.59 11.14
C SER A 9 8.69 3.01 11.70
N GLN A 10 9.91 3.54 11.74
CA GLN A 10 10.18 4.92 12.18
C GLN A 10 9.52 5.94 11.24
N PHE A 11 9.59 5.72 9.93
CA PHE A 11 8.95 6.58 8.93
C PHE A 11 7.42 6.63 9.12
N LEU A 12 6.77 5.50 9.41
CA LEU A 12 5.35 5.46 9.72
C LEU A 12 5.00 6.29 10.97
N LEU A 13 5.82 6.18 12.02
CA LEU A 13 5.63 6.97 13.24
C LEU A 13 5.73 8.48 12.98
N ASP A 14 6.70 8.90 12.16
CA ASP A 14 6.91 10.30 11.85
C ASP A 14 5.77 10.89 11.00
N ILE A 15 5.22 10.12 10.04
CA ILE A 15 4.01 10.49 9.30
C ILE A 15 2.83 10.67 10.26
N ASN A 16 2.59 9.71 11.15
CA ASN A 16 1.48 9.77 12.10
C ASN A 16 1.60 10.97 13.05
N ARG A 17 2.82 11.39 13.40
CA ARG A 17 3.08 12.59 14.21
C ARG A 17 2.89 13.90 13.44
N GLY A 18 3.29 13.94 12.16
CA GLY A 18 3.17 15.11 11.29
C GLY A 18 1.73 15.43 10.84
N TRP A 19 0.81 14.47 10.98
CA TRP A 19 -0.59 14.58 10.53
C TRP A 19 -1.32 15.81 11.08
N SER A 20 -1.05 16.20 12.33
CA SER A 20 -1.81 17.26 13.02
C SER A 20 -1.63 18.68 12.47
N ARG A 21 -0.73 18.93 11.50
CA ARG A 21 -0.31 20.30 11.11
C ARG A 21 -0.57 20.69 9.66
N ILE A 22 -1.26 19.87 8.89
CA ILE A 22 -1.36 20.03 7.44
C ILE A 22 -2.80 20.36 7.03
N GLY A 23 -3.01 21.54 6.43
CA GLY A 23 -4.33 22.13 6.19
C GLY A 23 -4.82 22.12 4.74
N THR A 24 -4.19 21.39 3.82
CA THR A 24 -4.65 21.31 2.43
C THR A 24 -4.92 19.88 1.99
N ASP A 25 -6.05 19.66 1.30
CA ASP A 25 -6.54 18.33 0.89
C ASP A 25 -5.53 17.56 0.03
N HIS A 26 -4.77 18.28 -0.81
CA HIS A 26 -3.73 17.66 -1.63
C HIS A 26 -2.60 17.05 -0.79
N VAL A 27 -2.17 17.76 0.26
CA VAL A 27 -1.12 17.25 1.15
C VAL A 27 -1.67 16.12 2.02
N LEU A 28 -2.95 16.17 2.40
CA LEU A 28 -3.62 15.05 3.09
C LEU A 28 -3.65 13.78 2.22
N GLN A 29 -3.96 13.89 0.92
CA GLN A 29 -3.90 12.74 0.01
C GLN A 29 -2.49 12.16 -0.12
N LEU A 30 -1.47 13.03 -0.26
CA LEU A 30 -0.07 12.59 -0.31
C LEU A 30 0.35 11.90 0.99
N LEU A 31 -0.03 12.43 2.15
CA LEU A 31 0.24 11.81 3.44
C LEU A 31 -0.43 10.45 3.58
N ASN A 32 -1.67 10.30 3.13
CA ASN A 32 -2.36 9.03 3.15
C ASN A 32 -1.66 7.99 2.27
N LYS A 33 -1.20 8.38 1.07
CA LYS A 33 -0.36 7.51 0.22
C LYS A 33 0.95 7.13 0.93
N CYS A 34 1.60 8.06 1.61
CA CYS A 34 2.81 7.78 2.40
C CYS A 34 2.52 6.79 3.54
N ARG A 35 1.41 6.97 4.25
CA ARG A 35 0.96 6.08 5.33
C ARG A 35 0.74 4.67 4.81
N GLU A 36 -0.02 4.52 3.74
CA GLU A 36 -0.31 3.22 3.13
C GLU A 36 0.95 2.55 2.58
N SER A 37 1.86 3.33 1.98
CA SER A 37 3.15 2.82 1.55
C SER A 37 3.94 2.27 2.73
N ALA A 38 3.94 2.96 3.87
CA ALA A 38 4.63 2.51 5.07
C ALA A 38 3.96 1.26 5.70
N MET A 39 2.63 1.14 5.60
CA MET A 39 1.90 -0.08 6.00
C MET A 39 2.35 -1.28 5.15
N LEU A 40 2.41 -1.13 3.83
CA LEU A 40 2.89 -2.19 2.93
C LEU A 40 4.38 -2.53 3.17
N LEU A 41 5.23 -1.53 3.46
CA LEU A 41 6.65 -1.73 3.81
C LEU A 41 6.88 -2.40 5.18
N THR A 42 5.89 -2.39 6.06
CA THR A 42 5.99 -3.02 7.39
C THR A 42 5.17 -4.30 7.49
N MET A 43 4.41 -4.63 6.44
CA MET A 43 3.63 -5.86 6.33
C MET A 43 4.53 -7.11 6.47
N PRO A 44 4.06 -8.18 7.14
CA PRO A 44 4.77 -9.46 7.20
C PRO A 44 5.10 -9.97 5.80
N LYS A 45 6.31 -10.53 5.62
CA LYS A 45 6.81 -10.97 4.29
C LYS A 45 5.86 -11.92 3.57
N LEU A 46 5.26 -12.87 4.29
CA LEU A 46 4.29 -13.83 3.70
C LEU A 46 3.02 -13.14 3.22
N SER A 47 2.50 -12.18 3.99
CA SER A 47 1.34 -11.37 3.60
C SER A 47 1.66 -10.49 2.39
N ALA A 48 2.85 -9.89 2.36
CA ALA A 48 3.31 -9.08 1.24
C ALA A 48 3.47 -9.91 -0.05
N LEU A 49 3.99 -11.13 0.03
CA LEU A 49 4.05 -12.08 -1.10
C LEU A 49 2.64 -12.43 -1.58
N SER A 50 1.75 -12.86 -0.67
CA SER A 50 0.38 -13.23 -1.02
C SER A 50 -0.39 -12.09 -1.69
N LEU A 51 -0.24 -10.86 -1.20
CA LEU A 51 -0.88 -9.68 -1.77
C LEU A 51 -0.29 -9.35 -3.15
N LEU A 52 1.04 -9.43 -3.30
CA LEU A 52 1.71 -9.19 -4.57
C LEU A 52 1.29 -10.22 -5.64
N ASP A 53 1.21 -11.50 -5.27
CA ASP A 53 0.75 -12.56 -6.16
C ASP A 53 -0.71 -12.30 -6.57
N THR A 54 -1.58 -11.93 -5.63
CA THR A 54 -2.98 -11.60 -5.93
C THR A 54 -3.12 -10.41 -6.89
N LEU A 55 -2.29 -9.37 -6.73
CA LEU A 55 -2.27 -8.20 -7.62
C LEU A 55 -1.72 -8.52 -9.02
N ARG A 56 -0.86 -9.53 -9.15
CA ARG A 56 -0.30 -9.99 -10.44
C ARG A 56 -1.20 -11.01 -11.13
N GLU A 57 -1.90 -11.82 -10.34
CA GLU A 57 -2.89 -12.81 -10.76
C GLU A 57 -4.26 -12.20 -11.08
N SER A 58 -4.39 -10.87 -11.07
CA SER A 58 -5.54 -10.19 -11.65
C SER A 58 -5.36 -9.81 -13.14
N PRO A 59 -5.04 -10.72 -14.10
CA PRO A 59 -5.29 -10.46 -15.50
C PRO A 59 -6.66 -11.06 -15.87
N THR A 60 -7.75 -10.39 -15.54
CA THR A 60 -8.97 -10.48 -16.37
C THR A 60 -9.91 -9.31 -16.10
N LYS A 61 -9.75 -8.28 -16.92
CA LYS A 61 -10.86 -7.41 -17.34
C LYS A 61 -11.90 -8.28 -18.05
N THR A 62 -12.73 -9.00 -17.30
CA THR A 62 -13.98 -9.54 -17.85
C THR A 62 -15.09 -8.66 -17.31
N SER A 63 -15.44 -7.64 -18.09
CA SER A 63 -16.63 -6.82 -17.87
C SER A 63 -17.85 -7.73 -17.97
N ILE A 64 -18.29 -8.28 -16.85
CA ILE A 64 -19.64 -8.83 -16.72
C ILE A 64 -20.41 -7.82 -15.89
N SER A 65 -21.26 -7.05 -16.57
CA SER A 65 -22.17 -6.09 -15.95
C SER A 65 -23.26 -6.85 -15.20
N ILE A 66 -22.99 -7.20 -13.94
CA ILE A 66 -24.00 -7.61 -12.98
C ILE A 66 -24.11 -6.48 -11.97
N GLU A 67 -25.30 -5.88 -11.83
CA GLU A 67 -25.66 -4.96 -10.75
C GLU A 67 -25.53 -5.71 -9.41
N SER A 68 -24.31 -5.74 -8.90
CA SER A 68 -23.95 -6.24 -7.59
C SER A 68 -23.06 -5.18 -6.98
N SER A 69 -23.33 -4.84 -5.71
CA SER A 69 -22.49 -3.92 -4.95
C SER A 69 -21.02 -4.30 -5.15
N PRO A 70 -20.15 -3.39 -5.61
CA PRO A 70 -18.80 -3.75 -5.99
C PRO A 70 -18.10 -4.39 -4.78
N LEU A 71 -17.65 -5.63 -4.95
CA LEU A 71 -16.80 -6.29 -3.97
C LEU A 71 -15.59 -5.38 -3.70
N PRO A 72 -15.22 -5.14 -2.44
CA PRO A 72 -14.05 -4.35 -2.13
C PRO A 72 -12.83 -4.92 -2.84
N SER A 73 -12.04 -4.05 -3.47
CA SER A 73 -10.80 -4.45 -4.13
C SER A 73 -9.86 -5.13 -3.13
N VAL A 74 -8.93 -5.94 -3.63
CA VAL A 74 -7.96 -6.65 -2.79
C VAL A 74 -7.20 -5.66 -1.88
N LEU A 75 -6.84 -4.49 -2.42
CA LEU A 75 -6.24 -3.39 -1.65
C LEU A 75 -7.15 -2.87 -0.54
N GLN A 76 -8.44 -2.67 -0.81
CA GLN A 76 -9.40 -2.19 0.19
C GLN A 76 -9.60 -3.17 1.34
N ARG A 77 -9.46 -4.48 1.09
CA ARG A 77 -9.50 -5.50 2.15
C ARG A 77 -8.29 -5.42 3.08
N GLU A 78 -7.15 -4.99 2.55
CA GLU A 78 -5.91 -4.73 3.29
C GLU A 78 -5.85 -3.32 3.89
N GLY A 79 -6.95 -2.55 3.82
CA GLY A 79 -7.02 -1.19 4.33
C GLY A 79 -6.26 -0.15 3.50
N ILE A 80 -6.01 -0.45 2.22
CA ILE A 80 -5.33 0.42 1.25
C ILE A 80 -6.38 1.02 0.30
N TYR A 81 -6.57 2.34 0.41
CA TYR A 81 -7.59 3.13 -0.27
C TYR A 81 -7.02 4.24 -1.17
N PHE A 82 -5.80 4.72 -0.89
CA PHE A 82 -5.19 5.86 -1.57
C PHE A 82 -4.14 5.46 -2.61
N LEU A 83 -3.42 4.35 -2.41
CA LEU A 83 -2.53 3.76 -3.41
C LEU A 83 -3.34 3.05 -4.50
N ASN A 84 -2.95 3.25 -5.76
CA ASN A 84 -3.42 2.40 -6.84
C ASN A 84 -2.62 1.07 -6.89
N GLU A 85 -3.09 0.11 -7.70
CA GLU A 85 -2.47 -1.23 -7.82
C GLU A 85 -1.00 -1.18 -8.22
N SER A 86 -0.62 -0.30 -9.16
CA SER A 86 0.77 -0.15 -9.59
C SER A 86 1.67 0.44 -8.49
N GLU A 87 1.16 1.42 -7.74
CA GLU A 87 1.87 1.99 -6.60
C GLU A 87 2.05 0.94 -5.48
N ALA A 88 1.00 0.18 -5.17
CA ALA A 88 1.05 -0.89 -4.18
C ALA A 88 2.02 -2.00 -4.59
N GLU A 89 2.01 -2.42 -5.87
CA GLU A 89 2.93 -3.42 -6.40
C GLU A 89 4.39 -2.98 -6.24
N GLN A 90 4.71 -1.73 -6.59
CA GLN A 90 6.07 -1.20 -6.44
C GLN A 90 6.53 -1.18 -4.98
N VAL A 91 5.63 -0.84 -4.06
CA VAL A 91 5.96 -0.82 -2.63
C VAL A 91 6.16 -2.23 -2.07
N LEU A 92 5.31 -3.18 -2.47
CA LEU A 92 5.43 -4.58 -2.10
C LEU A 92 6.70 -5.23 -2.66
N GLN A 93 7.04 -4.93 -3.92
CA GLN A 93 8.31 -5.38 -4.50
C GLN A 93 9.49 -4.87 -3.68
N ARG A 94 9.50 -3.57 -3.34
CA ARG A 94 10.54 -2.99 -2.46
C ARG A 94 10.59 -3.69 -1.11
N ARG A 95 9.45 -4.02 -0.49
CA ARG A 95 9.40 -4.77 0.78
C ARG A 95 10.08 -6.15 0.68
N LEU A 96 9.89 -6.84 -0.43
CA LEU A 96 10.49 -8.17 -0.66
C LEU A 96 11.98 -8.06 -0.97
N ASP A 97 12.38 -7.00 -1.66
CA ASP A 97 13.76 -6.70 -1.99
C ASP A 97 14.62 -6.34 -0.75
N PHE A 98 14.02 -5.98 0.40
CA PHE A 98 14.75 -5.67 1.66
C PHE A 98 15.68 -6.80 2.16
N ASN A 99 15.61 -8.03 1.61
CA ASN A 99 16.56 -9.10 1.91
C ASN A 99 17.80 -9.13 0.99
N THR A 100 17.99 -8.14 0.11
CA THR A 100 19.12 -8.10 -0.84
C THR A 100 20.24 -7.10 -0.48
N CYS A 101 20.34 -6.65 0.77
CA CYS A 101 21.51 -5.94 1.30
C CYS A 101 21.95 -6.49 2.65
#